data_AF-A0A444XMS8-F1
#
_entry.id   AF-A0A444XMS8-F1
#
_cell.length_a   1.000
_cell.length_b   1.000
_cell.length_c   1.000
_cell.angle_alpha   90.00
_cell.angle_beta   90.00
_cell.angle_gamma   90.00
#
_symmetry.space_group_name_H-M   'P 1'
#
loop_
_entity.id
_entity.type
_entity.pdbx_description
1 polymer ?
#
loop_
_entity_poly.entity_id
_entity_poly.type
_entity_poly.pdbx_seq_one_letter_code
_entity_poly.pdbx_strand_id
1 'polypeptide(L)'
;MPEECKGHLVRKFIKECWRKCGCDMQCGNRVVQRGLRCKLQVFLTQEGKGWGIRTLEDLPKGCFVCEYVGEILTNAELYERVLHKSSKDRHTYPVTLDADWGSERVLKDDEALCLDATYNGNIARFINHRYILFIF
;
A
#
# COMPACT_ATOMS: atom_id res chain seq x y z
N MET A 1 -27.03 1.00 22.35
CA MET A 1 -26.11 1.01 21.20
C MET A 1 -24.83 0.31 21.64
N PRO A 2 -24.22 -0.59 20.84
CA PRO A 2 -22.93 -1.18 21.19
C PRO A 2 -21.90 -0.07 21.38
N GLU A 3 -21.04 -0.19 22.39
CA GLU A 3 -20.00 0.81 22.66
C GLU A 3 -19.01 0.93 21.48
N GLU A 4 -18.45 2.12 21.30
CA GLU A 4 -17.44 2.37 20.27
C GLU A 4 -16.17 1.54 20.49
N CYS A 5 -15.66 0.93 19.41
CA CYS A 5 -14.40 0.19 19.47
C CYS A 5 -13.23 1.13 19.74
N LYS A 6 -12.51 0.89 20.84
CA LYS A 6 -11.34 1.69 21.29
C LYS A 6 -10.02 1.38 20.56
N GLY A 7 -10.05 0.57 19.49
CA GLY A 7 -8.86 0.11 18.76
C GLY A 7 -8.02 -0.92 19.54
N HIS A 8 -7.05 -1.56 18.87
CA HIS A 8 -6.16 -2.57 19.46
C HIS A 8 -4.70 -2.08 19.39
N LEU A 9 -4.01 -1.98 20.53
CA LEU A 9 -2.71 -1.28 20.71
C LEU A 9 -1.44 -2.12 20.38
N VAL A 10 -1.56 -3.28 19.75
CA VAL A 10 -0.39 -4.16 19.52
C VAL A 10 0.37 -3.67 18.28
N ARG A 11 1.47 -2.92 18.51
CA ARG A 11 2.31 -2.32 17.47
C ARG A 11 3.20 -3.36 16.76
N LYS A 12 2.63 -4.00 15.74
CA LYS A 12 3.33 -4.56 14.55
C LYS A 12 2.49 -4.39 13.27
N PHE A 13 1.17 -4.25 13.41
CA PHE A 13 0.21 -4.02 12.32
C PHE A 13 -0.99 -3.21 12.84
N ILE A 14 -1.75 -2.58 11.94
CA ILE A 14 -2.99 -1.86 12.27
C ILE A 14 -4.16 -2.82 12.09
N LYS A 15 -5.01 -2.99 13.11
CA LYS A 15 -6.23 -3.81 13.04
C LYS A 15 -7.48 -2.92 13.04
N GLU A 16 -8.04 -2.72 11.86
CA GLU A 16 -9.29 -2.00 11.70
C GLU A 16 -10.51 -2.83 12.11
N CYS A 17 -11.59 -2.14 12.45
CA CYS A 17 -12.90 -2.74 12.57
C CYS A 17 -13.37 -3.26 11.22
N TRP A 18 -14.01 -4.43 11.19
CA TRP A 18 -14.55 -5.03 9.97
C TRP A 18 -16.04 -5.31 10.12
N ARG A 19 -16.66 -5.92 9.11
CA ARG A 19 -18.13 -6.11 9.05
C ARG A 19 -18.73 -6.77 10.31
N LYS A 20 -17.97 -7.58 11.05
CA LYS A 20 -18.43 -8.24 12.28
C LYS A 20 -18.28 -7.41 13.57
N CYS A 21 -17.74 -6.20 13.52
CA CYS A 21 -17.57 -5.35 14.71
C CYS A 21 -18.87 -4.69 15.21
N GLY A 22 -19.95 -4.69 14.42
CA GLY A 22 -21.22 -4.06 14.79
C GLY A 22 -21.25 -2.52 14.69
N CYS A 23 -20.10 -1.87 14.52
CA CYS A 23 -19.98 -0.44 14.26
C CYS A 23 -20.13 -0.10 12.77
N ASP A 24 -20.59 1.13 12.48
CA ASP A 24 -20.75 1.65 11.12
C ASP A 24 -19.44 2.21 10.52
N MET A 25 -19.52 2.81 9.32
CA MET A 25 -18.38 3.41 8.61
C MET A 25 -17.84 4.70 9.23
N GLN A 26 -18.54 5.31 10.18
CA GLN A 26 -18.08 6.49 10.92
C GLN A 26 -17.18 6.12 12.10
N CYS A 27 -17.07 4.83 12.42
CA CYS A 27 -16.16 4.34 13.46
C CYS A 27 -14.73 4.87 13.27
N GLY A 28 -14.15 5.40 14.35
CA GLY A 28 -12.77 5.92 14.36
C GLY A 28 -11.72 4.89 13.93
N ASN A 29 -12.00 3.59 14.09
CA ASN A 29 -11.13 2.47 13.71
C ASN A 29 -11.45 1.86 12.32
N ARG A 30 -12.01 2.65 11.39
CA ARG A 30 -12.22 2.28 9.97
C ARG A 30 -11.64 3.34 9.02
N VAL A 31 -10.40 3.74 9.24
CA VAL A 31 -9.73 4.82 8.50
C VAL A 31 -9.39 4.41 7.07
N VAL A 32 -8.65 3.33 6.91
CA VAL A 32 -8.14 2.81 5.62
C VAL A 32 -9.31 2.38 4.73
N GLN A 33 -10.29 1.66 5.29
CA GLN A 33 -11.49 1.21 4.57
C GLN A 33 -12.35 2.34 3.97
N ARG A 34 -12.16 3.59 4.41
CA ARG A 34 -12.85 4.75 3.81
C ARG A 34 -12.19 5.25 2.52
N GLY A 35 -11.05 4.69 2.13
CA GLY A 35 -10.34 5.00 0.90
C GLY A 35 -9.63 6.35 0.90
N LEU A 36 -9.23 6.78 -0.30
CA LEU A 36 -8.47 8.01 -0.51
C LEU A 36 -9.31 9.24 -0.14
N ARG A 37 -8.82 10.03 0.82
CA ARG A 37 -9.43 11.32 1.23
C ARG A 37 -8.57 12.54 0.92
N CYS A 38 -7.27 12.33 0.69
CA CYS A 38 -6.33 13.40 0.40
C CYS A 38 -6.37 13.80 -1.08
N LYS A 39 -6.17 15.09 -1.36
CA LYS A 39 -5.99 15.58 -2.73
C LYS A 39 -4.56 15.33 -3.19
N LEU A 40 -4.40 14.38 -4.11
CA LEU A 40 -3.10 13.97 -4.64
C LEU A 40 -2.98 14.34 -6.12
N GLN A 41 -1.77 14.69 -6.52
CA GLN A 41 -1.44 15.00 -7.91
C GLN A 41 -0.23 14.19 -8.36
N VAL A 42 -0.37 13.52 -9.51
CA VAL A 42 0.76 12.96 -10.27
C VAL A 42 1.42 14.06 -11.08
N PHE A 43 2.73 14.19 -10.96
CA PHE A 43 3.51 15.21 -11.66
C PHE A 43 4.84 14.66 -12.18
N LEU A 44 5.34 15.25 -13.26
CA LEU A 44 6.67 14.92 -13.77
C LEU A 44 7.73 15.64 -12.92
N THR A 45 8.68 14.89 -12.38
CA THR A 45 9.73 15.45 -11.53
C THR A 45 10.77 16.21 -12.37
N GLN A 46 11.24 17.35 -11.86
CA GLN A 46 12.21 18.20 -12.57
C GLN A 46 13.62 17.59 -12.60
N GLU A 47 13.94 16.72 -11.65
CA GLU A 47 15.26 16.07 -11.50
C GLU A 47 15.46 14.84 -12.40
N GLY A 48 14.61 14.65 -13.42
CA GLY A 48 14.70 13.51 -14.34
C GLY A 48 14.36 12.16 -13.70
N LYS A 49 13.70 12.14 -12.54
CA LYS A 49 13.33 10.90 -11.80
C LYS A 49 12.01 10.28 -12.29
N GLY A 50 11.52 10.70 -13.46
CA GLY A 50 10.22 10.29 -13.99
C GLY A 50 9.06 10.93 -13.23
N TRP A 51 7.98 10.18 -13.07
CA TRP A 51 6.76 10.62 -12.41
C TRP A 51 6.85 10.51 -10.88
N GLY A 52 6.17 11.41 -10.19
CA GLY A 52 6.06 11.45 -8.74
C GLY A 52 4.64 11.81 -8.30
N ILE A 53 4.38 11.69 -7.00
CA ILE A 53 3.14 12.15 -6.36
C ILE A 53 3.43 13.26 -5.36
N ARG A 54 2.52 14.24 -5.28
CA ARG A 54 2.52 15.27 -4.24
C ARG A 54 1.10 15.50 -3.71
N THR A 55 0.98 16.02 -2.50
CA THR A 55 -0.30 16.48 -1.95
C THR A 55 -0.59 17.89 -2.44
N LEU A 56 -1.87 18.23 -2.56
CA LEU A 56 -2.35 19.59 -2.88
C LEU A 56 -2.86 20.32 -1.64
N GLU A 57 -2.66 19.72 -0.47
CA GLU A 57 -3.08 20.22 0.84
C GLU A 57 -2.07 19.76 1.90
N ASP A 58 -2.05 20.47 3.03
CA ASP A 58 -1.24 20.12 4.18
C ASP A 58 -1.80 18.86 4.85
N LEU A 59 -0.94 17.87 5.09
CA LEU A 59 -1.31 16.65 5.78
C LEU A 59 -0.82 16.66 7.22
N PRO A 60 -1.71 16.47 8.22
CA PRO A 60 -1.31 16.25 9.59
C PRO A 60 -0.42 15.00 9.72
N LYS A 61 0.52 15.01 10.67
CA LYS A 61 1.36 13.85 10.96
C LYS A 61 0.51 12.64 11.35
N GLY A 62 0.76 11.49 10.72
CA GLY A 62 0.01 10.24 10.95
C GLY A 62 -1.34 10.17 10.23
N CYS A 63 -1.58 11.09 9.28
CA CYS A 63 -2.75 11.02 8.42
C CYS A 63 -2.57 9.92 7.37
N PHE A 64 -3.57 9.03 7.27
CA PHE A 64 -3.63 8.06 6.19
C PHE A 64 -3.72 8.76 4.82
N VAL A 65 -2.80 8.42 3.91
CA VAL A 65 -2.71 9.03 2.59
C VAL A 65 -3.47 8.21 1.54
N CYS A 66 -2.99 7.01 1.24
CA CYS A 66 -3.59 6.09 0.28
C CYS A 66 -3.05 4.67 0.46
N GLU A 67 -3.79 3.68 -0.04
CA GLU A 67 -3.31 2.30 -0.14
C GLU A 67 -2.34 2.16 -1.31
N TYR A 68 -1.36 1.25 -1.21
CA TYR A 68 -0.62 0.80 -2.38
C TYR A 68 -1.37 -0.36 -3.02
N VAL A 69 -1.98 -0.14 -4.19
CA VAL A 69 -2.80 -1.15 -4.87
C VAL A 69 -2.02 -1.73 -6.05
N GLY A 70 -2.01 -3.06 -6.14
CA GLY A 70 -1.40 -3.84 -7.21
C GLY A 70 -1.98 -5.25 -7.28
N GLU A 71 -1.53 -6.04 -8.26
CA GLU A 71 -1.82 -7.47 -8.30
C GLU A 71 -1.03 -8.19 -7.20
N ILE A 72 -1.67 -9.04 -6.41
CA ILE A 72 -0.97 -9.89 -5.44
C ILE A 72 -0.37 -11.07 -6.19
N LEU A 73 0.94 -11.24 -6.07
CA LEU A 73 1.70 -12.32 -6.71
C LEU A 73 2.63 -12.97 -5.69
N THR A 74 3.02 -14.21 -5.95
CA THR A 74 4.21 -14.79 -5.33
C THR A 74 5.48 -14.22 -5.97
N ASN A 75 6.60 -14.28 -5.26
CA ASN A 75 7.90 -13.91 -5.82
C ASN A 75 8.25 -14.76 -7.07
N ALA A 76 7.88 -16.04 -7.10
CA ALA A 76 8.05 -16.90 -8.26
C ALA A 76 7.24 -16.40 -9.48
N GLU A 77 5.97 -16.04 -9.28
CA GLU A 77 5.12 -15.48 -10.35
C GLU A 77 5.66 -14.16 -10.89
N LEU A 78 6.18 -13.29 -10.00
CA LEU A 78 6.81 -12.03 -10.39
C LEU A 78 8.08 -12.29 -11.23
N TYR A 79 8.91 -13.25 -10.83
CA TYR A 79 10.13 -13.61 -11.55
C TYR A 79 9.84 -14.08 -12.98
N GLU A 80 8.89 -15.00 -13.16
CA GLU A 80 8.45 -15.46 -14.48
C GLU A 80 7.92 -14.31 -15.34
N ARG A 81 7.11 -13.40 -14.76
CA ARG A 81 6.64 -12.19 -15.46
C ARG A 81 7.78 -11.28 -15.92
N VAL A 82 8.87 -11.20 -15.16
CA VAL A 82 10.05 -10.39 -15.52
C VAL A 82 10.85 -11.07 -16.63
N LEU A 83 11.05 -12.39 -16.57
CA LEU A 83 11.76 -13.16 -17.60
C LEU A 83 11.08 -13.09 -18.98
N HIS A 84 9.75 -13.11 -19.01
CA HIS A 84 8.98 -13.05 -20.26
C HIS A 84 8.83 -11.64 -20.85
N LYS A 85 9.30 -10.58 -20.16
CA LYS A 85 9.30 -9.22 -20.72
C LYS A 85 10.49 -9.03 -21.66
N SER A 86 10.20 -8.66 -22.91
CA SER A 86 11.23 -8.27 -23.87
C SER A 86 11.95 -6.99 -23.43
N SER A 87 13.27 -6.99 -23.58
CA SER A 87 14.28 -6.10 -22.98
C SER A 87 14.19 -4.59 -23.28
N LYS A 88 13.12 -4.09 -23.90
CA LYS A 88 13.09 -2.70 -24.42
C LYS A 88 12.37 -1.67 -23.56
N ASP A 89 11.52 -2.06 -22.63
CA ASP A 89 11.02 -1.14 -21.61
C ASP A 89 10.21 -1.92 -20.58
N ARG A 90 10.37 -1.63 -19.28
CA ARG A 90 9.32 -1.66 -18.26
C ARG A 90 9.92 -1.62 -16.86
N HIS A 91 9.99 -0.42 -16.31
CA HIS A 91 10.00 -0.21 -14.87
C HIS A 91 8.93 -1.11 -14.22
N THR A 92 9.35 -1.97 -13.30
CA THR A 92 8.46 -2.76 -12.45
C THR A 92 8.20 -1.99 -11.16
N TYR A 93 7.03 -2.24 -10.58
CA TYR A 93 6.62 -1.59 -9.33
C TYR A 93 6.26 -2.62 -8.24
N PRO A 94 7.14 -3.59 -7.92
CA PRO A 94 6.87 -4.60 -6.91
C PRO A 94 7.07 -4.03 -5.50
N VAL A 95 6.19 -4.41 -4.57
CA VAL A 95 6.34 -4.13 -3.14
C VAL A 95 6.09 -5.42 -2.37
N THR A 96 7.07 -5.89 -1.61
CA THR A 96 6.96 -7.11 -0.79
C THR A 96 5.99 -6.89 0.37
N LEU A 97 5.13 -7.88 0.62
CA LEU A 97 4.19 -7.90 1.74
C LEU A 97 4.84 -8.58 2.96
N ASP A 98 5.68 -7.83 3.68
CA ASP A 98 6.43 -8.30 4.85
C ASP A 98 5.77 -7.92 6.18
N ALA A 99 4.44 -7.98 6.25
CA ALA A 99 3.70 -7.58 7.46
C ALA A 99 3.68 -8.67 8.55
N ASP A 100 4.57 -9.68 8.47
CA ASP A 100 4.63 -10.86 9.36
C ASP A 100 3.22 -11.39 9.65
N TRP A 101 2.53 -11.80 8.58
CA TRP A 101 1.09 -12.02 8.57
C TRP A 101 0.72 -13.33 9.29
N GLY A 102 0.96 -13.38 10.60
CA GLY A 102 0.44 -14.38 11.54
C GLY A 102 0.77 -15.84 11.23
N SER A 103 1.62 -16.15 10.25
CA SER A 103 2.05 -17.52 10.01
C SER A 103 3.15 -17.86 11.01
N GLU A 104 2.90 -18.83 11.90
CA GLU A 104 3.95 -19.45 12.73
C GLU A 104 5.05 -20.13 11.89
N ARG A 105 4.89 -20.15 10.56
CA ARG A 105 5.82 -20.73 9.59
C ARG A 105 6.58 -19.61 8.86
N VAL A 106 7.89 -19.80 8.75
CA VAL A 106 8.74 -19.03 7.84
C VAL A 106 8.36 -19.41 6.42
N LEU A 107 7.82 -18.47 5.65
CA LEU A 107 7.57 -18.66 4.22
C LEU A 107 8.90 -18.80 3.50
N LYS A 108 8.96 -19.69 2.50
CA LYS A 108 10.10 -19.72 1.57
C LYS A 108 10.06 -18.46 0.71
N ASP A 109 11.23 -18.03 0.22
CA ASP A 109 11.34 -16.82 -0.61
C ASP A 109 10.40 -16.85 -1.82
N ASP A 110 10.29 -17.99 -2.50
CA ASP A 110 9.41 -18.19 -3.65
C ASP A 110 7.91 -18.06 -3.32
N GLU A 111 7.53 -18.31 -2.07
CA GLU A 111 6.15 -18.26 -1.57
C GLU A 111 5.80 -16.91 -0.95
N ALA A 112 6.79 -16.03 -0.76
CA ALA A 112 6.56 -14.68 -0.25
C ALA A 112 5.70 -13.90 -1.24
N LEU A 113 4.79 -13.10 -0.69
CA LEU A 113 3.84 -12.33 -1.48
C LEU A 113 4.36 -10.92 -1.75
N CYS A 114 4.05 -10.40 -2.93
CA CYS A 114 4.29 -9.03 -3.32
C CYS A 114 3.08 -8.43 -4.03
N LEU A 115 3.01 -7.10 -4.05
CA LEU A 115 2.09 -6.33 -4.88
C LEU A 115 2.82 -5.85 -6.12
N ASP A 116 2.37 -6.24 -7.31
CA ASP A 116 2.86 -5.73 -8.59
C ASP A 116 1.89 -4.68 -9.16
N ALA A 117 2.29 -3.41 -9.10
CA ALA A 117 1.52 -2.29 -9.67
C ALA A 117 1.96 -1.93 -11.11
N THR A 118 2.63 -2.85 -11.83
CA THR A 118 3.16 -2.56 -13.17
C THR A 118 2.07 -2.27 -14.20
N TYR A 119 0.99 -3.05 -14.21
CA TYR A 119 -0.11 -2.90 -15.17
C TYR A 119 -1.41 -2.42 -14.52
N ASN A 120 -1.69 -2.90 -13.31
CA ASN A 120 -2.88 -2.58 -12.57
C ASN A 120 -2.48 -2.02 -11.21
N GLY A 121 -2.81 -0.76 -10.95
CA GLY A 121 -2.53 -0.12 -9.68
C GLY A 121 -3.16 1.25 -9.58
N ASN A 122 -3.20 1.81 -8.37
CA ASN A 122 -3.74 3.14 -8.14
C ASN A 122 -2.63 4.22 -8.22
N ILE A 123 -2.96 5.45 -7.83
CA ILE A 123 -2.03 6.58 -7.84
C ILE A 123 -0.75 6.36 -7.01
N ALA A 124 -0.78 5.46 -6.02
CA ALA A 124 0.35 5.17 -5.15
C ALA A 124 1.54 4.54 -5.89
N ARG A 125 1.34 3.95 -7.07
CA ARG A 125 2.41 3.43 -7.92
C ARG A 125 3.44 4.50 -8.36
N PHE A 126 3.07 5.78 -8.27
CA PHE A 126 3.94 6.92 -8.58
C PHE A 126 4.66 7.49 -7.35
N ILE A 127 4.55 6.86 -6.18
CA ILE A 127 5.36 7.21 -5.02
C ILE A 127 6.82 6.88 -5.33
N ASN A 128 7.67 7.90 -5.30
CA ASN A 128 9.10 7.72 -5.54
C ASN A 128 9.80 7.22 -4.28
N HIS A 129 10.69 6.24 -4.42
CA HIS A 129 11.42 5.62 -3.31
C HIS A 129 12.19 6.61 -2.41
N ARG A 130 12.68 7.74 -2.96
CA ARG A 130 13.41 8.75 -2.16
C ARG A 130 12.53 9.67 -1.32
N TYR A 131 11.22 9.74 -1.59
CA TYR A 131 10.27 10.59 -0.86
C TYR A 131 9.40 9.77 0.13
N ILE A 132 9.77 8.51 0.41
CA ILE A 132 9.11 7.60 1.36
C ILE A 132 9.11 8.10 2.82
N LEU A 133 9.79 9.20 3.11
CA LEU A 133 9.94 9.74 4.48
C LEU A 133 8.62 10.12 5.20
N PHE A 134 7.45 10.11 4.55
CA PHE A 134 6.19 10.55 5.17
C PHE A 134 4.93 9.75 4.80
N ILE A 135 5.03 8.45 4.49
CA ILE A 135 3.83 7.65 4.18
C ILE A 135 3.69 6.50 5.20
N PHE A 136 3.03 6.82 6.32
CA PHE A 136 2.33 5.88 7.21
C PHE A 136 1.00 6.52 7.60
#